data_AF-A0A7X7MZI4-F1
#
_entry.id   AF-A0A7X7MZI4-F1
#
_cell.length_a   1.000
_cell.length_b   1.000
_cell.length_c   1.000
_cell.angle_alpha   90.00
_cell.angle_beta   90.00
_cell.angle_gamma   90.00
#
_symmetry.space_group_name_H-M   'P 1'
#
loop_
_entity.id
_entity.type
_entity.pdbx_description
1 polymer ?
#
loop_
_entity_poly.entity_id
_entity_poly.type
_entity_poly.pdbx_seq_one_letter_code
_entity_poly.pdbx_strand_id
1 'polypeptide(L)'
;MKEGWRSDNRLEHISPDKLMFLQSLIDKSQTLKENEQLPFLLALAQKAKKNQIHFSSEEMSLIVSILKEYATDAEILRMDQILKMSSLF
;
A
#
# COMPACT_ATOMS: atom_id res chain seq x y z
N MET A 1 -4.82 11.67 0.53
CA MET A 1 -4.94 10.91 -0.73
C MET A 1 -6.22 11.29 -1.46
N LYS A 2 -6.20 11.46 -2.78
CA LYS A 2 -7.44 11.57 -3.57
C LYS A 2 -8.11 10.19 -3.63
N GLU A 3 -9.39 10.10 -3.33
CA GLU A 3 -10.17 8.85 -3.31
C GLU A 3 -10.30 8.17 -4.70
N GLY A 4 -9.90 8.87 -5.76
CA GLY A 4 -10.05 8.43 -7.16
C GLY A 4 -9.21 7.23 -7.58
N TRP A 5 -8.19 6.83 -6.82
CA TRP A 5 -7.33 5.69 -7.21
C TRP A 5 -8.11 4.37 -7.28
N ARG A 6 -9.15 4.19 -6.46
CA ARG A 6 -9.97 2.97 -6.43
C ARG A 6 -10.83 2.81 -7.69
N SER A 7 -11.07 3.90 -8.41
CA SER A 7 -11.85 3.93 -9.64
C SER A 7 -10.96 3.94 -10.88
N ASP A 8 -9.65 3.74 -10.73
CA ASP A 8 -8.73 3.71 -11.86
C ASP A 8 -8.96 2.43 -12.69
N ASN A 9 -9.34 2.60 -13.96
CA ASN A 9 -9.60 1.49 -14.89
C ASN A 9 -8.42 0.50 -15.01
N ARG A 10 -7.18 0.92 -14.74
CA ARG A 10 -6.04 0.01 -14.79
C ARG A 10 -6.12 -1.07 -13.70
N LEU A 11 -6.91 -0.87 -12.64
CA LEU A 11 -7.14 -1.84 -11.57
C LEU A 11 -8.15 -2.93 -11.93
N GLU A 12 -8.80 -2.87 -13.10
CA GLU A 12 -9.84 -3.85 -13.51
C GLU A 12 -9.35 -5.30 -13.51
N HIS A 13 -8.04 -5.51 -13.67
CA HIS A 13 -7.40 -6.84 -13.65
C HIS A 13 -7.00 -7.33 -12.25
N ILE A 14 -7.11 -6.48 -11.22
CA ILE A 14 -6.74 -6.81 -9.83
C ILE A 14 -7.99 -7.30 -9.10
N SER A 15 -7.88 -8.45 -8.44
CA SER A 15 -9.01 -9.05 -7.73
C SER A 15 -9.55 -8.13 -6.62
N PRO A 16 -10.88 -8.07 -6.40
CA PRO A 16 -11.49 -7.21 -5.38
C PRO A 16 -10.92 -7.40 -3.97
N ASP A 17 -10.61 -8.63 -3.56
CA ASP A 17 -10.01 -8.91 -2.25
C ASP A 17 -8.65 -8.25 -2.06
N LYS A 18 -7.84 -8.19 -3.13
CA LYS A 18 -6.54 -7.51 -3.14
C LYS A 18 -6.72 -5.99 -2.99
N LEU A 19 -7.69 -5.41 -3.69
CA LEU A 19 -8.01 -3.98 -3.59
C LEU A 19 -8.54 -3.60 -2.21
N MET A 20 -9.43 -4.42 -1.62
CA MET A 20 -9.93 -4.23 -0.25
C MET A 20 -8.80 -4.31 0.78
N PHE A 21 -7.86 -5.24 0.59
CA PHE A 21 -6.68 -5.35 1.43
C PHE A 21 -5.77 -4.12 1.32
N LEU A 22 -5.51 -3.66 0.09
CA LEU A 22 -4.73 -2.46 -0.18
C LEU A 22 -5.37 -1.20 0.42
N GLN A 23 -6.70 -1.08 0.32
CA GLN A 23 -7.46 -0.03 0.99
C GLN A 23 -7.24 -0.06 2.51
N SER A 24 -7.41 -1.23 3.13
CA SER A 24 -7.20 -1.38 4.57
C SER A 24 -5.77 -1.02 5.00
N LEU A 25 -4.79 -1.21 4.12
CA LEU A 25 -3.39 -0.86 4.34
C LEU A 25 -3.18 0.65 4.29
N ILE A 26 -3.68 1.31 3.25
CA ILE A 26 -3.55 2.76 3.05
C ILE A 26 -4.22 3.51 4.22
N ASP A 27 -5.46 3.14 4.56
CA ASP A 27 -6.22 3.78 5.64
C ASP A 27 -5.46 3.67 6.97
N LYS A 28 -4.88 2.51 7.27
CA LYS A 28 -4.06 2.32 8.49
C LYS A 28 -2.74 3.08 8.43
N SER A 29 -2.08 3.13 7.28
CA SER A 29 -0.78 3.81 7.12
C SER A 29 -0.85 5.31 7.39
N GLN A 30 -2.00 5.96 7.13
CA GLN A 30 -2.20 7.38 7.39
C GLN A 30 -2.23 7.71 8.89
N THR A 31 -2.70 6.77 9.71
CA THR A 31 -2.84 6.95 11.17
C THR A 31 -1.68 6.34 11.96
N LEU A 32 -0.73 5.69 11.28
CA LEU A 32 0.29 4.88 11.92
C LEU A 32 1.42 5.73 12.52
N LYS A 33 1.74 5.51 13.79
CA LYS A 33 2.91 6.12 14.44
C LYS A 33 4.17 5.30 14.18
N GLU A 34 5.35 5.92 14.26
CA GLU A 34 6.65 5.24 14.02
C GLU A 34 6.84 3.97 14.85
N ASN A 35 6.45 3.98 16.13
CA ASN A 35 6.54 2.82 17.02
C ASN A 35 5.53 1.70 16.68
N GLU A 36 4.54 1.97 15.83
CA GLU A 36 3.52 1.02 15.40
C GLU A 36 3.83 0.41 14.02
N GLN A 37 4.85 0.90 13.31
CA GLN A 37 5.21 0.46 11.96
C GLN A 37 5.61 -1.02 11.90
N LEU A 38 6.54 -1.46 12.75
CA LEU A 38 6.97 -2.86 12.80
C LEU A 38 5.85 -3.85 13.15
N PRO A 39 5.08 -3.68 14.25
CA PRO A 39 3.97 -4.59 14.57
C PRO A 39 2.88 -4.55 13.50
N PHE A 40 2.65 -3.40 12.86
CA PHE A 40 1.74 -3.29 11.73
C PHE A 40 2.21 -4.10 10.51
N LEU A 41 3.48 -3.99 10.11
CA LEU A 41 4.04 -4.75 9.00
C LEU A 41 3.97 -6.27 9.26
N LEU A 42 4.21 -6.71 10.50
CA LEU A 42 4.08 -8.11 10.89
C LEU A 42 2.62 -8.60 10.79
N ALA A 43 1.68 -7.82 11.32
CA ALA A 43 0.25 -8.12 11.22
C ALA A 43 -0.22 -8.13 9.75
N LEU A 44 0.32 -7.24 8.92
CA LEU A 44 0.04 -7.16 7.50
C LEU A 44 0.51 -8.41 6.76
N ALA A 45 1.75 -8.86 7.02
CA ALA A 45 2.29 -10.08 6.43
C ALA A 45 1.47 -11.33 6.83
N GLN A 46 1.06 -11.42 8.09
CA GLN A 46 0.18 -12.50 8.56
C GLN A 46 -1.20 -12.46 7.88
N LYS A 47 -1.79 -11.27 7.73
CA LYS A 47 -3.09 -11.08 7.06
C LYS A 47 -2.99 -11.41 5.57
N ALA A 48 -1.93 -11.00 4.88
CA ALA A 48 -1.70 -11.35 3.49
C ALA A 48 -1.60 -12.87 3.31
N LYS A 49 -0.79 -13.53 4.13
CA LYS A 49 -0.65 -15.00 4.13
C LYS A 49 -1.97 -15.71 4.41
N LYS A 50 -2.74 -15.26 5.40
CA LYS A 50 -4.03 -15.86 5.77
C LYS A 50 -5.07 -15.77 4.65
N ASN A 51 -5.11 -14.62 3.96
CA ASN A 51 -6.08 -14.39 2.88
C ASN A 51 -5.53 -14.81 1.51
N GLN A 52 -4.37 -15.48 1.45
CA GLN A 52 -3.69 -15.86 0.19
C GLN A 52 -3.54 -14.67 -0.77
N ILE A 53 -3.34 -13.47 -0.21
CA ILE A 53 -3.17 -12.24 -0.97
C ILE A 53 -1.71 -12.18 -1.38
N HIS A 54 -1.50 -12.43 -2.67
CA HIS A 54 -0.23 -12.31 -3.35
C HIS A 54 -0.37 -11.31 -4.49
N PHE A 55 0.49 -10.29 -4.50
CA PHE A 55 0.60 -9.37 -5.61
C PHE A 55 1.77 -9.82 -6.50
N SER A 56 1.55 -9.88 -7.81
CA SER A 56 2.65 -10.05 -8.76
C SER A 56 3.53 -8.79 -8.81
N SER A 57 4.73 -8.91 -9.35
CA SER A 57 5.62 -7.76 -9.55
C SER A 57 4.98 -6.68 -10.45
N GLU A 58 4.21 -7.10 -11.45
CA GLU A 58 3.47 -6.21 -12.36
C GLU A 58 2.33 -5.51 -11.63
N GLU A 59 1.52 -6.26 -10.86
CA GLU A 59 0.44 -5.70 -10.04
C GLU A 59 0.99 -4.68 -9.04
N MET A 60 2.09 -4.99 -8.35
CA MET A 60 2.71 -4.03 -7.42
C MET A 60 3.23 -2.79 -8.12
N SER A 61 3.88 -2.93 -9.27
CA SER A 61 4.41 -1.78 -10.03
C SER A 61 3.29 -0.86 -10.49
N LEU A 62 2.20 -1.44 -10.98
CA LEU A 62 1.00 -0.71 -11.38
C LEU A 62 0.34 0.00 -10.20
N ILE A 63 0.11 -0.72 -9.09
CA ILE A 63 -0.47 -0.15 -7.86
C ILE A 63 0.39 1.02 -7.37
N VAL A 64 1.71 0.86 -7.30
CA VAL A 64 2.60 1.93 -6.85
C VAL A 64 2.54 3.14 -7.78
N SER A 65 2.48 2.94 -9.10
CA SER A 65 2.33 4.05 -10.06
C SER A 65 1.03 4.81 -9.84
N ILE A 66 -0.09 4.09 -9.76
CA ILE A 66 -1.42 4.64 -9.49
C ILE A 66 -1.40 5.41 -8.16
N LEU A 67 -0.96 4.77 -7.07
CA LEU A 67 -0.97 5.42 -5.75
C LEU A 67 -0.11 6.69 -5.74
N LYS A 68 1.00 6.75 -6.46
CA LYS A 68 1.80 7.98 -6.62
C LYS A 68 1.07 9.07 -7.41
N GLU A 69 0.29 8.71 -8.44
CA GLU A 69 -0.51 9.68 -9.22
C GLU A 69 -1.66 10.30 -8.41
N TYR A 70 -2.22 9.58 -7.44
CA TYR A 70 -3.31 10.05 -6.57
C TYR A 70 -2.87 10.47 -5.16
N ALA A 71 -1.61 10.23 -4.81
CA ALA A 71 -0.99 10.73 -3.58
C ALA A 71 -0.69 12.23 -3.68
N THR A 72 -0.77 12.91 -2.56
CA THR A 72 -0.23 14.27 -2.44
C THR A 72 1.30 14.23 -2.36
N ASP A 73 1.98 15.31 -2.73
CA ASP A 73 3.45 15.39 -2.63
C ASP A 73 3.96 15.04 -1.22
N ALA A 74 3.20 15.40 -0.18
CA ALA A 74 3.51 15.06 1.21
C ALA A 74 3.40 13.56 1.52
N GLU A 75 2.48 12.84 0.87
CA GLU A 75 2.31 11.39 1.02
C GLU A 75 3.39 10.62 0.26
N ILE A 76 3.77 11.09 -0.93
CA ILE A 76 4.90 10.53 -1.70
C ILE A 76 6.19 10.69 -0.88
N LEU A 77 6.43 11.87 -0.31
CA LEU A 77 7.62 12.13 0.50
C LEU A 77 7.70 11.21 1.73
N ARG A 78 6.58 10.97 2.42
CA ARG A 78 6.52 10.02 3.53
C ARG A 78 6.79 8.58 3.11
N MET A 79 6.21 8.13 1.99
CA MET A 79 6.48 6.79 1.46
C MET A 79 7.96 6.62 1.09
N ASP A 80 8.55 7.63 0.46
CA ASP A 80 9.97 7.62 0.09
C ASP A 80 10.87 7.55 1.34
N GLN A 81 10.53 8.31 2.39
CA GLN A 81 11.25 8.25 3.68
C GLN A 81 11.20 6.86 4.32
N ILE A 82 10.02 6.22 4.33
CA ILE A 82 9.87 4.86 4.89
C ILE A 82 10.68 3.84 4.07
N LEU A 83 10.62 3.92 2.74
CA LEU A 83 11.39 3.03 1.85
C LEU A 83 12.89 3.21 2.04
N LYS A 84 13.36 4.45 2.15
CA LYS A 84 14.78 4.78 2.34
C LYS A 84 15.31 4.37 3.71
N MET A 85 14.47 4.39 4.75
CA MET A 85 14.80 3.83 6.06
C MET A 85 14.82 2.30 6.05
N SER A 86 13.94 1.66 5.28
CA SER A 86 13.90 0.19 5.15
C SER A 86 15.11 -0.39 4.39
N SER A 87 15.76 0.38 3.52
CA SER A 87 16.99 -0.03 2.82
C SER A 87 18.27 0.10 3.64
N LEU A 88 18.20 0.62 4.88
CA LEU A 88 19.32 0.70 5.81
C LEU A 88 19.42 -0.53 6.73
N PHE A 89 18.52 -1.50 6.58
CA PHE A 89 18.49 -2.76 7.32
C PHE A 89 18.67 -3.96 6.39
#